data_AF-A0A7C1ZPP1-F1
#
_entry.id   AF-A0A7C1ZPP1-F1
#
_cell.length_a   1.000
_cell.length_b   1.000
_cell.length_c   1.000
_cell.angle_alpha   90.00
_cell.angle_beta   90.00
_cell.angle_gamma   90.00
#
_symmetry.space_group_name_H-M   'P 1'
#
loop_
_entity.id
_entity.type
_entity.pdbx_description
1 polymer ?
#
loop_
_entity_poly.entity_id
_entity_poly.type
_entity_poly.pdbx_seq_one_letter_code
_entity_poly.pdbx_strand_id
1 'polypeptide(L)'
;MRRVILRALILVLLGVFSFCSVAYADKGVVVKEHDDKYVISYNLGFLLVEWYGGYSPSEGDIYVGDFSGYGFKELYCISADAETRFWVEEYMADEDEAWEFLYD
;
A
#
# COMPACT_ATOMS: atom_id res chain seq x y z
N MET A 1 21.73 24.72 37.21
CA MET A 1 21.42 23.29 36.98
C MET A 1 19.96 23.03 36.59
N ARG A 2 18.95 23.35 37.42
CA ARG A 2 17.51 23.12 37.10
C ARG A 2 17.03 23.62 35.71
N ARG A 3 17.45 24.82 35.27
CA ARG A 3 17.07 25.39 33.97
C ARG A 3 17.74 24.71 32.76
N VAL A 4 18.90 24.09 32.96
CA VAL A 4 19.64 23.34 31.91
C VAL A 4 19.01 21.96 31.72
N ILE A 5 18.67 21.29 32.83
CA ILE A 5 17.97 19.99 32.83
C ILE A 5 16.58 20.14 32.20
N LEU A 6 15.86 21.23 32.50
CA LEU A 6 14.55 21.50 31.90
C LEU A 6 14.62 21.74 30.38
N ARG A 7 15.65 22.44 29.89
CA ARG A 7 15.89 22.66 28.45
C ARG A 7 16.27 21.37 27.74
N ALA A 8 17.12 20.54 28.36
CA ALA A 8 17.47 19.23 27.82
C ALA A 8 16.25 18.30 27.73
N LEU A 9 15.38 18.31 28.75
CA LEU A 9 14.10 17.57 28.72
C LEU A 9 13.17 18.02 27.60
N ILE A 10 13.06 19.33 27.37
CA ILE A 10 12.24 19.89 26.27
C ILE A 10 12.79 19.49 24.89
N LEU A 11 14.10 19.50 24.71
CA LEU A 11 14.74 19.09 23.45
C LEU A 11 14.61 17.58 23.20
N VAL A 12 14.67 16.75 24.24
CA VAL A 12 14.42 15.30 24.14
C VAL A 12 12.94 15.04 23.79
N LEU A 13 12.00 15.75 24.42
CA LEU A 13 10.57 15.64 24.10
C LEU A 13 10.23 16.08 22.67
N LEU A 14 10.86 17.16 22.17
CA LEU A 14 10.73 17.62 20.79
C LEU A 14 11.35 16.64 19.78
N GLY A 15 12.47 16.00 20.13
CA GLY A 15 13.12 14.99 19.27
C GLY A 15 12.32 13.70 19.14
N VAL A 16 11.63 13.26 20.20
CA VAL A 16 10.85 12.01 20.22
C VAL A 16 9.57 12.12 19.37
N PHE A 17 8.99 13.32 19.23
CA PHE A 17 7.79 13.53 18.42
C PHE A 17 8.03 13.54 16.90
N SER A 18 9.29 13.60 16.46
CA SER A 18 9.63 13.85 15.05
C SER A 18 9.68 12.61 14.15
N PHE A 19 9.41 11.41 14.66
CA PHE A 19 9.60 10.15 13.93
C PHE A 19 8.32 9.31 13.71
N CYS A 20 7.13 9.81 14.04
CA CYS A 20 5.91 9.16 13.58
C CYS A 20 5.65 9.56 12.13
N SER A 21 6.20 8.80 11.17
CA SER A 21 5.65 8.80 9.81
C SER A 21 4.21 8.32 9.90
N VAL A 22 3.26 9.16 9.47
CA VAL A 22 1.87 8.75 9.33
C VAL A 22 1.84 7.69 8.23
N ALA A 23 1.64 6.43 8.61
CA ALA A 23 1.36 5.37 7.65
C ALA A 23 -0.08 5.58 7.16
N TYR A 24 -0.23 6.07 5.95
CA TYR A 24 -1.52 6.07 5.26
C TYR A 24 -1.72 4.66 4.70
N ALA A 25 -2.81 4.01 5.12
CA ALA A 25 -3.25 2.77 4.52
C ALA A 25 -4.35 3.11 3.52
N ASP A 26 -4.05 2.90 2.24
CA ASP A 26 -5.03 2.93 1.17
C ASP A 26 -5.89 1.67 1.24
N LYS A 27 -7.06 1.74 0.60
CA LYS A 27 -8.01 0.63 0.49
C LYS A 27 -8.47 0.52 -0.96
N GLY A 28 -8.40 -0.69 -1.50
CA GLY A 28 -8.85 -0.97 -2.86
C GLY A 28 -9.53 -2.32 -2.99
N VAL A 29 -10.17 -2.52 -4.14
CA VAL A 29 -10.88 -3.76 -4.49
C VAL A 29 -10.31 -4.30 -5.80
N VAL A 30 -10.03 -5.60 -5.87
CA VAL A 30 -9.67 -6.26 -7.12
C VAL A 30 -10.88 -6.19 -8.07
N VAL A 31 -10.74 -5.49 -9.19
CA VAL A 31 -11.82 -5.34 -10.18
C VAL A 31 -11.63 -6.23 -11.40
N LYS A 32 -10.40 -6.70 -11.64
CA LYS A 32 -10.06 -7.55 -12.77
C LYS A 32 -8.78 -8.33 -12.52
N GLU A 33 -8.70 -9.54 -13.07
CA GLU A 33 -7.51 -10.39 -13.05
C GLU A 33 -7.28 -11.07 -14.42
N HIS A 34 -6.00 -11.33 -14.73
CA HIS A 34 -5.56 -12.17 -15.84
C HIS A 34 -4.23 -12.84 -15.47
N ASP A 35 -4.24 -14.17 -15.32
CA ASP A 35 -3.10 -14.95 -14.81
C ASP A 35 -2.59 -14.40 -13.46
N ASP A 36 -1.33 -13.95 -13.40
CA ASP A 36 -0.72 -13.39 -12.20
C ASP A 36 -0.89 -11.86 -12.09
N LYS A 37 -1.59 -11.22 -13.03
CA LYS A 37 -1.83 -9.77 -13.10
C LYS A 37 -3.19 -9.41 -12.53
N TYR A 38 -3.23 -8.38 -11.68
CA TYR A 38 -4.44 -7.91 -11.01
C TYR A 38 -4.55 -6.39 -11.09
N VAL A 39 -5.79 -5.91 -11.27
CA VAL A 39 -6.15 -4.50 -11.24
C VAL A 39 -6.94 -4.23 -9.97
N ILE A 40 -6.41 -3.37 -9.10
CA ILE A 40 -7.04 -2.96 -7.84
C ILE A 40 -7.53 -1.52 -7.98
N SER A 41 -8.85 -1.31 -7.94
CA SER A 41 -9.45 0.02 -7.97
C SER A 41 -9.43 0.66 -6.58
N TYR A 42 -9.01 1.92 -6.51
CA TYR A 42 -8.97 2.69 -5.27
C TYR A 42 -9.24 4.18 -5.52
N ASN A 43 -9.18 5.00 -4.47
CA ASN A 43 -9.62 6.41 -4.51
C ASN A 43 -8.79 7.32 -5.43
N LEU A 44 -7.61 6.89 -5.89
CA LEU A 44 -6.73 7.68 -6.75
C LEU A 44 -6.60 7.11 -8.17
N GLY A 45 -7.33 6.04 -8.53
CA GLY A 45 -7.24 5.38 -9.83
C GLY A 45 -7.15 3.86 -9.68
N PHE A 46 -6.25 3.25 -10.44
CA PHE A 46 -5.96 1.82 -10.38
C PHE A 46 -4.53 1.55 -9.93
N LEU A 47 -4.38 0.46 -9.19
CA LEU A 47 -3.11 -0.12 -8.79
C LEU A 47 -2.94 -1.41 -9.62
N LEU A 48 -1.88 -1.45 -10.43
CA LEU A 48 -1.57 -2.54 -11.35
C LEU A 48 -0.47 -3.39 -10.73
N VAL A 49 -0.80 -4.64 -10.42
CA VAL A 49 0.09 -5.52 -9.65
C VAL A 49 0.22 -6.90 -10.25
N GLU A 50 1.39 -7.47 -10.05
CA GLU A 50 1.65 -8.89 -10.25
C GLU A 50 1.73 -9.62 -8.91
N TRP A 51 1.16 -10.81 -8.82
CA TRP A 51 1.17 -11.62 -7.60
C TRP A 51 2.45 -12.45 -7.46
N TYR A 52 3.07 -12.39 -6.28
CA TYR A 52 4.34 -13.08 -5.96
C TYR A 52 4.26 -13.97 -4.71
N GLY A 53 3.05 -14.24 -4.20
CA GLY A 53 2.82 -15.22 -3.14
C GLY A 53 1.99 -14.71 -1.96
N GLY A 54 1.84 -15.56 -0.94
CA GLY A 54 0.89 -15.35 0.16
C GLY A 54 -0.52 -15.82 -0.23
N TYR A 55 -1.54 -15.11 0.22
CA TYR A 55 -2.92 -15.38 -0.20
C TYR A 55 -3.10 -15.08 -1.70
N SER A 56 -3.66 -16.05 -2.44
CA SER A 56 -3.98 -15.92 -3.86
C SER A 56 -5.17 -14.97 -4.03
N PRO A 57 -5.02 -13.83 -4.72
CA PRO A 57 -6.10 -12.87 -4.89
C PRO A 57 -7.23 -13.40 -5.78
N SER A 58 -8.40 -12.77 -5.67
CA SER A 58 -9.53 -13.00 -6.58
C SER A 58 -10.31 -11.70 -6.80
N GLU A 59 -11.00 -11.59 -7.95
CA GLU A 59 -11.94 -10.48 -8.20
C GLU A 59 -12.92 -10.29 -7.02
N GLY A 60 -13.02 -9.05 -6.52
CA GLY A 60 -13.82 -8.67 -5.35
C GLY A 60 -13.06 -8.66 -4.02
N ASP A 61 -11.83 -9.16 -3.96
CA ASP A 61 -11.02 -9.08 -2.75
C ASP A 61 -10.66 -7.64 -2.40
N ILE A 62 -10.63 -7.36 -1.09
CA ILE A 62 -10.41 -6.02 -0.56
C ILE A 62 -9.05 -5.97 0.12
N TYR A 63 -8.15 -5.16 -0.42
CA TYR A 63 -6.81 -4.97 0.11
C TYR A 63 -6.67 -3.65 0.85
N VAL A 64 -5.88 -3.66 1.91
CA VAL A 64 -5.41 -2.46 2.62
C VAL A 64 -3.89 -2.50 2.78
N GLY A 65 -3.27 -1.33 2.67
CA GLY A 65 -1.81 -1.18 2.82
C GLY A 65 -1.29 0.07 2.13
N ASP A 66 0.03 0.11 1.89
CA ASP A 66 0.67 1.20 1.15
C ASP A 66 0.61 0.91 -0.36
N PHE A 67 -0.22 1.66 -1.08
CA PHE A 67 -0.38 1.53 -2.54
C PHE A 67 0.56 2.47 -3.31
N SER A 68 1.45 3.20 -2.63
CA SER A 68 2.30 4.21 -3.25
C SER A 68 3.65 3.65 -3.69
N GLY A 69 4.06 3.97 -4.91
CA GLY A 69 5.38 3.65 -5.43
C GLY A 69 5.53 2.22 -5.94
N TYR A 70 6.55 2.03 -6.78
CA TYR A 70 6.84 0.79 -7.49
C TYR A 70 7.50 -0.29 -6.63
N GLY A 71 7.37 -1.53 -7.07
CA GLY A 71 8.09 -2.68 -6.52
C GLY A 71 7.29 -3.49 -5.48
N PHE A 72 7.99 -4.30 -4.69
CA PHE A 72 7.33 -5.21 -3.76
C PHE A 72 6.55 -4.49 -2.65
N LYS A 73 5.29 -4.89 -2.48
CA LYS A 73 4.41 -4.50 -1.39
C LYS A 73 3.79 -5.72 -0.73
N GLU A 74 3.68 -5.66 0.59
CA GLU A 74 2.87 -6.59 1.38
C GLU A 74 1.56 -5.91 1.70
N LEU A 75 0.45 -6.47 1.19
CA LEU A 75 -0.90 -5.96 1.40
C LEU A 75 -1.71 -6.97 2.20
N TYR A 76 -2.64 -6.47 3.01
CA TYR A 76 -3.53 -7.32 3.80
C TYR A 76 -4.90 -7.43 3.14
N CYS A 77 -5.34 -8.65 2.85
CA CYS A 77 -6.68 -8.96 2.34
C CYS A 77 -7.67 -9.03 3.51
N ILE A 78 -8.61 -8.10 3.56
CA ILE A 78 -9.65 -8.06 4.59
C ILE A 78 -10.60 -9.26 4.46
N SER A 79 -10.96 -9.63 3.23
CA SER A 79 -11.92 -10.71 2.95
C SER A 79 -11.42 -12.07 3.44
N ALA A 80 -10.10 -12.28 3.39
CA ALA A 80 -9.45 -13.54 3.70
C ALA A 80 -8.71 -13.56 5.05
N ASP A 81 -8.63 -12.44 5.76
CA ASP A 81 -7.83 -12.28 6.98
C ASP A 81 -6.38 -12.78 6.80
N ALA A 82 -5.74 -12.37 5.70
CA ALA A 82 -4.44 -12.88 5.28
C ALA A 82 -3.60 -11.85 4.51
N GLU A 83 -2.28 -11.99 4.56
CA GLU A 83 -1.34 -11.18 3.79
C GLU A 83 -1.10 -11.75 2.39
N THR A 84 -0.85 -10.86 1.43
CA THR A 84 -0.39 -11.18 0.08
C THR A 84 0.80 -10.31 -0.28
N ARG A 85 1.61 -10.79 -1.23
CA ARG A 85 2.78 -10.08 -1.74
C ARG A 85 2.59 -9.78 -3.21
N PHE A 86 2.58 -8.49 -3.53
CA PHE A 86 2.48 -7.98 -4.88
C PHE A 86 3.76 -7.30 -5.32
N TRP A 87 4.04 -7.30 -6.62
CA TRP A 87 4.91 -6.34 -7.26
C TRP A 87 4.05 -5.27 -7.93
N VAL A 88 4.24 -4.01 -7.56
CA VAL A 88 3.53 -2.86 -8.14
C VAL A 88 4.22 -2.41 -9.41
N GLU A 89 3.53 -2.56 -10.53
CA GLU A 89 3.97 -2.08 -11.84
C GLU A 89 3.56 -0.63 -12.08
N GLU A 90 2.35 -0.24 -11.65
CA GLU A 90 1.89 1.16 -11.70
C GLU A 90 0.86 1.45 -10.60
N TYR A 91 0.81 2.70 -10.14
CA TYR A 91 -0.12 3.22 -9.15
C TYR A 91 -0.71 4.55 -9.63
N MET A 92 -1.95 4.83 -9.23
CA MET A 92 -2.76 5.94 -9.77
C MET A 92 -2.97 5.83 -11.29
N ALA A 93 -2.92 4.62 -11.82
CA ALA A 93 -3.14 4.35 -13.23
C ALA A 93 -4.56 4.73 -13.65
N ASP A 94 -4.73 5.07 -14.91
CA ASP A 94 -6.05 5.23 -15.52
C ASP A 94 -6.62 3.91 -16.07
N GLU A 95 -7.82 3.99 -16.64
CA GLU A 95 -8.52 2.80 -17.15
C GLU A 95 -7.83 2.20 -18.40
N ASP A 96 -7.25 3.04 -19.26
CA ASP A 96 -6.60 2.58 -20.49
C ASP A 96 -5.31 1.82 -20.14
N GLU A 97 -4.51 2.34 -19.21
CA GLU A 97 -3.32 1.68 -18.68
C GLU A 97 -3.65 0.33 -18.01
N ALA A 98 -4.77 0.26 -17.29
CA ALA A 98 -5.21 -0.98 -16.65
C ALA A 98 -5.57 -2.07 -17.67
N TRP A 99 -6.21 -1.69 -18.78
CA TRP A 99 -6.55 -2.64 -19.86
C TRP A 99 -5.32 -3.09 -20.64
N GLU A 100 -4.39 -2.19 -20.91
CA GLU A 100 -3.12 -2.52 -21.55
C GLU A 100 -2.33 -3.51 -20.68
N PHE A 101 -2.15 -3.20 -19.40
CA PHE A 101 -1.41 -4.05 -18.47
C PHE A 101 -1.91 -5.50 -18.41
N LEU A 102 -3.23 -5.71 -18.40
CA LEU A 102 -3.82 -7.05 -18.31
C LEU A 102 -3.59 -7.92 -19.54
N TYR A 103 -3.46 -7.32 -20.73
CA TYR A 103 -3.52 -8.06 -22.00
C TYR A 103 -2.28 -7.93 -22.89
N ASP A 104 -1.33 -7.08 -22.50
CA ASP A 104 0.02 -7.02 -23.11
C ASP A 104 0.97 -8.04 -22.49
#